data_AF-A0A238Y1F4-F1
#
_entry.id   AF-A0A238Y1F4-F1
#
_cell.length_a   1.000
_cell.length_b   1.000
_cell.length_c   1.000
_cell.angle_alpha   90.00
_cell.angle_beta   90.00
_cell.angle_gamma   90.00
#
_symmetry.space_group_name_H-M   'P 1'
#
loop_
_entity.id
_entity.type
_entity.pdbx_description
1 polymer ?
#
loop_
_entity_poly.entity_id
_entity_poly.type
_entity_poly.pdbx_seq_one_letter_code
_entity_poly.pdbx_strand_id
1 'polypeptide(L)'
;MITRVHTDGATLSEAIYSPCERYRYGLSRIWDDAGGVVLFVMLNPSTATELRNDPTIERCERRTRAMGYGGFRIANLFGLRATRPQDLKAATDPVGGGNDEILHRWGQGAEMTIAAWGVHGAHLGQGRRVAQVLPQLWHLGLTKDGHPRHPLYVPYATGPALWPREKRYSDD
;
A
#
# COMPACT_ATOMS: atom_id res chain seq x y z
N MET A 1 -1.00 -18.79 -1.84
CA MET A 1 -1.48 -17.75 -0.90
C MET A 1 -2.81 -18.21 -0.31
N ILE A 2 -3.22 -17.68 0.84
CA ILE A 2 -4.57 -17.88 1.39
C ILE A 2 -5.31 -16.54 1.37
N THR A 3 -6.61 -16.55 1.07
CA THR A 3 -7.45 -15.34 1.08
C THR A 3 -8.51 -15.48 2.15
N ARG A 4 -8.59 -14.50 3.05
CA ARG A 4 -9.70 -14.35 4.00
C ARG A 4 -10.62 -13.25 3.50
N VAL A 5 -11.93 -13.49 3.57
CA VAL A 5 -12.97 -12.60 3.05
C VAL A 5 -13.98 -12.32 4.14
N HIS A 6 -14.48 -11.09 4.18
CA HIS A 6 -15.55 -10.64 5.04
C HIS A 6 -16.44 -9.65 4.28
N THR A 7 -17.74 -9.66 4.55
CA THR A 7 -18.69 -8.71 3.98
C THR A 7 -19.31 -7.91 5.12
N ASP A 8 -19.19 -6.59 5.05
CA ASP A 8 -19.82 -5.65 5.99
C ASP A 8 -20.71 -4.67 5.20
N GLY A 9 -22.02 -4.87 5.30
CA GLY A 9 -23.00 -4.20 4.46
C GLY A 9 -22.73 -4.46 2.97
N ALA A 10 -22.50 -3.38 2.21
CA ALA A 10 -22.13 -3.45 0.79
C ALA A 10 -20.62 -3.61 0.55
N THR A 11 -19.79 -3.60 1.60
CA THR A 11 -18.34 -3.63 1.45
C THR A 11 -17.83 -5.07 1.45
N LEU A 12 -17.24 -5.50 0.33
CA LEU A 12 -16.42 -6.71 0.25
C LEU A 12 -15.00 -6.41 0.73
N SER A 13 -14.56 -7.15 1.74
CA SER A 13 -13.27 -6.98 2.38
C SER A 13 -12.43 -8.24 2.23
N GLU A 14 -11.21 -8.12 1.72
CA GLU A 14 -10.30 -9.26 1.57
C GLU A 14 -8.93 -8.99 2.17
N ALA A 15 -8.29 -10.04 2.67
CA ALA A 15 -6.89 -10.03 3.07
C ALA A 15 -6.18 -11.28 2.53
N ILE A 16 -5.05 -11.08 1.86
CA ILE A 16 -4.28 -12.13 1.20
C ILE A 16 -3.00 -12.37 2.00
N TYR A 17 -2.81 -13.60 2.48
CA TYR A 17 -1.70 -14.00 3.35
C TYR A 17 -0.83 -15.11 2.74
N SER A 18 0.35 -15.31 3.32
CA SER A 18 1.09 -16.57 3.18
C SER A 18 0.36 -17.71 3.94
N PRO A 19 0.62 -18.99 3.60
CA PRO A 19 0.04 -20.11 4.35
C PRO A 19 0.37 -20.12 5.85
N CYS A 20 1.53 -19.58 6.23
CA CYS A 20 1.94 -19.44 7.64
C CYS A 20 1.45 -18.15 8.29
N GLU A 21 0.69 -17.31 7.57
CA GLU A 21 0.12 -16.03 8.01
C GLU A 21 1.10 -14.96 8.53
N ARG A 22 2.41 -15.24 8.51
CA ARG A 22 3.47 -14.27 8.84
C ARG A 22 3.53 -13.12 7.85
N TYR A 23 3.04 -13.33 6.62
CA TYR A 23 3.03 -12.32 5.58
C TYR A 23 1.60 -11.98 5.19
N ARG A 24 1.31 -10.70 4.95
CA ARG A 24 0.07 -10.21 4.33
C ARG A 24 0.45 -9.45 3.07
N TYR A 25 0.21 -10.05 1.93
CA TYR A 25 0.58 -9.51 0.62
C TYR A 25 -0.41 -8.46 0.13
N GLY A 26 -1.69 -8.56 0.52
CA GLY A 26 -2.74 -7.64 0.09
C GLY A 26 -3.85 -7.45 1.12
N LEU A 27 -4.47 -6.27 1.10
CA LEU A 27 -5.73 -5.95 1.79
C LEU A 27 -6.63 -5.15 0.83
N SER A 28 -7.92 -5.44 0.74
CA SER A 28 -8.87 -4.69 -0.09
C SER A 28 -10.14 -4.37 0.67
N ARG A 29 -10.79 -3.26 0.28
CA ARG A 29 -12.17 -2.91 0.64
C ARG A 29 -12.82 -2.35 -0.62
N ILE A 30 -13.86 -3.01 -1.12
CA ILE A 30 -14.60 -2.60 -2.30
C ILE A 30 -16.07 -2.46 -1.90
N TRP A 31 -16.65 -1.27 -2.06
CA TRP A 31 -18.05 -0.97 -1.72
C TRP A 31 -18.90 -0.62 -2.95
N ASP A 32 -18.27 -0.40 -4.10
CA ASP A 32 -18.93 -0.19 -5.39
C ASP A 32 -18.01 -0.72 -6.50
N ASP A 33 -18.40 -1.81 -7.16
CA ASP A 33 -17.61 -2.44 -8.23
C ASP A 33 -17.58 -1.59 -9.52
N ALA A 34 -18.50 -0.63 -9.67
CA ALA A 34 -18.51 0.29 -10.82
C ALA A 34 -17.60 1.52 -10.59
N GLY A 35 -17.30 1.84 -9.32
CA GLY A 35 -16.36 2.89 -8.96
C GLY A 35 -14.94 2.33 -8.93
N GLY A 36 -14.02 2.91 -9.72
CA GLY A 36 -12.62 2.44 -9.80
C GLY A 36 -11.92 2.28 -8.44
N VAL A 37 -10.75 1.64 -8.45
CA VAL A 37 -10.00 1.26 -7.25
C VAL A 37 -8.70 2.03 -7.12
N VAL A 38 -8.45 2.57 -5.92
CA VAL A 38 -7.17 3.18 -5.57
C VAL A 38 -6.26 2.15 -4.90
N LEU A 39 -5.06 1.97 -5.44
CA LEU A 39 -4.01 1.18 -4.78
C LEU A 39 -3.11 2.09 -3.95
N PHE A 40 -2.96 1.81 -2.66
CA PHE A 40 -1.88 2.38 -1.84
C PHE A 40 -0.75 1.37 -1.71
N VAL A 41 0.48 1.79 -2.02
CA VAL A 41 1.69 0.99 -1.82
C VAL A 41 2.40 1.49 -0.57
N MET A 42 2.37 0.67 0.48
CA MET A 42 2.86 1.01 1.82
C MET A 42 4.15 0.27 2.18
N LEU A 43 4.67 0.52 3.39
CA LEU A 43 5.92 -0.12 3.83
C LEU A 43 5.73 -1.62 4.05
N ASN A 44 4.94 -1.98 5.05
CA ASN A 44 4.70 -3.35 5.46
C ASN A 44 3.35 -3.44 6.21
N PRO A 45 2.70 -4.62 6.22
CA PRO A 45 1.46 -4.79 6.93
C PRO A 45 1.65 -4.77 8.46
N SER A 46 0.68 -4.19 9.17
CA SER A 46 0.59 -4.22 10.64
C SER A 46 -0.67 -5.00 11.09
N THR A 47 -1.57 -4.36 11.84
CA THR A 47 -2.64 -5.04 12.58
C THR A 47 -3.98 -5.20 11.84
N ALA A 48 -4.21 -4.46 10.75
CA ALA A 48 -5.44 -4.61 9.97
C ALA A 48 -5.67 -6.05 9.47
N THR A 49 -6.93 -6.46 9.36
CA THR A 49 -7.32 -7.75 8.77
C THR A 49 -8.52 -7.51 7.86
N GLU A 50 -9.05 -8.55 7.24
CA GLU A 50 -10.33 -8.50 6.52
C GLU A 50 -11.51 -8.06 7.41
N LEU A 51 -11.41 -8.21 8.73
CA LEU A 51 -12.47 -7.85 9.69
C LEU A 51 -12.38 -6.43 10.22
N ARG A 52 -11.18 -5.82 10.23
CA ARG A 52 -10.96 -4.54 10.92
C ARG A 52 -9.89 -3.69 10.27
N ASN A 53 -10.16 -2.39 10.25
CA ASN A 53 -9.19 -1.37 9.88
C ASN A 53 -8.26 -1.07 11.06
N ASP A 54 -7.01 -0.70 10.76
CA ASP A 54 -6.16 0.07 11.66
C ASP A 54 -6.24 1.57 11.29
N PRO A 55 -5.65 2.50 12.07
CA PRO A 55 -5.74 3.93 11.78
C PRO A 55 -5.24 4.35 10.39
N THR A 56 -4.31 3.58 9.80
CA THR A 56 -3.82 3.89 8.46
C THR A 56 -4.82 3.45 7.40
N ILE A 57 -5.36 2.24 7.54
CA ILE A 57 -6.37 1.71 6.61
C ILE A 57 -7.63 2.58 6.62
N GLU A 58 -8.09 3.00 7.79
CA GLU A 58 -9.20 3.95 7.94
C GLU A 58 -8.94 5.26 7.18
N ARG A 59 -7.70 5.74 7.22
CA ARG A 59 -7.31 6.98 6.53
C ARG A 59 -7.25 6.80 5.02
N CYS A 60 -6.77 5.65 4.53
CA CYS A 60 -6.79 5.30 3.11
C CYS A 60 -8.23 5.18 2.60
N GLU A 61 -9.12 4.56 3.38
CA GLU A 61 -10.54 4.46 3.06
C GLU A 61 -11.19 5.83 2.90
N ARG A 62 -11.04 6.71 3.90
CA ARG A 62 -11.61 8.08 3.87
C ARG A 62 -11.13 8.88 2.67
N ARG A 63 -9.83 8.80 2.34
CA ARG A 63 -9.27 9.45 1.15
C ARG A 63 -9.88 8.92 -0.13
N THR A 64 -10.02 7.60 -0.23
CA THR A 64 -10.60 6.94 -1.41
C THR A 64 -12.05 7.35 -1.62
N ARG A 65 -12.86 7.36 -0.55
CA ARG A 65 -14.25 7.83 -0.59
C ARG A 65 -14.34 9.31 -0.97
N ALA A 66 -13.49 10.17 -0.40
CA ALA A 66 -13.46 11.60 -0.71
C ALA A 66 -13.06 11.89 -2.18
N MET A 67 -12.31 10.98 -2.81
CA MET A 67 -11.96 11.06 -4.23
C MET A 67 -13.03 10.44 -5.15
N GLY A 68 -14.13 9.88 -4.61
CA GLY A 68 -15.23 9.33 -5.39
C GLY A 68 -15.00 7.93 -5.97
N TYR A 69 -14.01 7.18 -5.46
CA TYR A 69 -13.71 5.82 -5.90
C TYR A 69 -14.58 4.77 -5.19
N GLY A 70 -14.75 3.60 -5.80
CA GLY A 70 -15.59 2.51 -5.32
C GLY A 70 -14.87 1.53 -4.39
N GLY A 71 -13.55 1.64 -4.26
CA GLY A 71 -12.79 0.85 -3.32
C GLY A 71 -11.31 1.18 -3.27
N PHE A 72 -10.60 0.56 -2.33
CA PHE A 72 -9.14 0.63 -2.27
C PHE A 72 -8.50 -0.73 -2.04
N ARG A 73 -7.22 -0.79 -2.41
CA ARG A 73 -6.30 -1.90 -2.16
C ARG A 73 -5.06 -1.39 -1.46
N ILE A 74 -4.42 -2.24 -0.66
CA ILE A 74 -3.13 -2.00 -0.02
C ILE A 74 -2.18 -3.10 -0.44
N ALA A 75 -1.15 -2.74 -1.21
CA ALA A 75 0.05 -3.55 -1.38
C ALA A 75 1.18 -2.98 -0.51
N ASN A 76 2.25 -3.74 -0.32
CA ASN A 76 3.37 -3.31 0.50
C ASN A 76 4.70 -3.54 -0.22
N LEU A 77 5.71 -2.76 0.17
CA LEU A 77 7.10 -3.01 -0.20
C LEU A 77 7.59 -4.35 0.36
N PHE A 78 7.12 -4.69 1.56
CA PHE A 78 7.46 -5.90 2.30
C PHE A 78 6.19 -6.60 2.77
N GLY A 79 6.08 -7.91 2.55
CA GLY A 79 4.91 -8.68 2.95
C GLY A 79 4.88 -9.02 4.44
N LEU A 80 6.01 -8.95 5.15
CA LEU A 80 6.10 -9.35 6.55
C LEU A 80 5.23 -8.48 7.46
N ARG A 81 4.39 -9.15 8.27
CA ARG A 81 3.55 -8.49 9.27
C ARG A 81 4.40 -8.09 10.48
N ALA A 82 4.57 -6.79 10.67
CA ALA A 82 5.34 -6.23 11.77
C ALA A 82 4.82 -4.83 12.13
N THR A 83 4.66 -4.55 13.43
CA THR A 83 4.23 -3.22 13.89
C THR A 83 5.39 -2.24 13.98
N ARG A 84 6.60 -2.72 14.28
CA ARG A 84 7.78 -1.86 14.45
C ARG A 84 8.75 -2.04 13.27
N PRO A 85 9.27 -0.94 12.69
CA PRO A 85 10.24 -1.02 11.59
C PRO A 85 11.51 -1.82 11.92
N GLN A 86 11.91 -1.89 13.19
CA GLN A 86 13.06 -2.68 13.62
C GLN A 86 12.85 -4.19 13.45
N ASP A 87 11.63 -4.69 13.71
CA ASP A 87 11.30 -6.11 13.57
C ASP A 87 11.28 -6.49 12.08
N LEU A 88 10.78 -5.59 11.23
CA LEU A 88 10.86 -5.73 9.77
C LEU A 88 12.31 -5.84 9.29
N LYS A 89 13.18 -4.93 9.74
CA LYS A 89 14.59 -4.86 9.31
C LYS A 89 15.44 -6.03 9.82
N ALA A 90 15.02 -6.67 10.90
CA ALA A 90 15.71 -7.81 11.48
C ALA A 90 15.38 -9.15 10.78
N ALA A 91 14.32 -9.18 9.96
CA ALA A 91 13.91 -10.39 9.28
C ALA A 91 14.83 -10.75 8.10
N THR A 92 15.12 -12.03 7.94
CA THR A 92 15.95 -12.55 6.83
C THR A 92 15.27 -12.37 5.47
N ASP A 93 13.96 -12.60 5.41
CA ASP A 93 13.14 -12.38 4.20
C ASP A 93 11.91 -11.54 4.56
N PRO A 94 12.03 -10.20 4.58
CA PRO A 94 10.91 -9.32 4.88
C PRO A 94 9.93 -9.18 3.71
N VAL A 95 10.38 -9.47 2.48
CA VAL A 95 9.55 -9.33 1.28
C VAL A 95 8.51 -10.45 1.23
N GLY A 96 8.95 -11.70 1.33
CA GLY A 96 8.10 -12.88 1.22
C GLY A 96 7.67 -13.18 -0.23
N GLY A 97 7.63 -14.47 -0.58
CA GLY A 97 7.53 -14.91 -1.97
C GLY A 97 6.27 -14.50 -2.76
N GLY A 98 5.18 -14.12 -2.10
CA GLY A 98 3.93 -13.70 -2.79
C GLY A 98 3.79 -12.19 -2.99
N ASN A 99 4.73 -11.38 -2.50
CA ASN A 99 4.55 -9.94 -2.43
C ASN A 99 4.62 -9.25 -3.79
N ASP A 100 5.60 -9.61 -4.62
CA ASP A 100 5.78 -9.03 -5.95
C ASP A 100 4.60 -9.39 -6.88
N GLU A 101 4.04 -10.60 -6.78
CA GLU A 101 2.85 -11.00 -7.54
C GLU A 101 1.66 -10.07 -7.26
N ILE A 102 1.37 -9.80 -5.98
CA ILE A 102 0.28 -8.90 -5.60
C ILE A 102 0.57 -7.47 -6.05
N LEU A 103 1.79 -6.98 -5.85
CA LEU A 103 2.19 -5.63 -6.24
C LEU A 103 1.99 -5.40 -7.75
N HIS A 104 2.42 -6.34 -8.59
CA HIS A 104 2.26 -6.25 -10.04
C HIS A 104 0.80 -6.35 -10.46
N ARG A 105 0.08 -7.37 -9.98
CA ARG A 105 -1.32 -7.61 -10.35
C ARG A 105 -2.21 -6.44 -9.98
N TRP A 106 -2.07 -5.91 -8.77
CA TRP A 106 -2.89 -4.79 -8.31
C TRP A 106 -2.43 -3.45 -8.87
N GLY A 107 -1.13 -3.28 -9.14
CA GLY A 107 -0.61 -2.07 -9.78
C GLY A 107 -1.09 -1.89 -11.23
N GLN A 108 -1.37 -2.97 -11.96
CA GLN A 108 -1.90 -2.92 -13.32
C GLN A 108 -3.41 -2.65 -13.38
N GLY A 109 -4.16 -3.07 -12.36
CA GLY A 109 -5.63 -2.99 -12.32
C GLY A 109 -6.18 -1.91 -11.39
N ALA A 110 -5.41 -0.86 -11.12
CA ALA A 110 -5.84 0.27 -10.29
C ALA A 110 -5.82 1.56 -11.11
N GLU A 111 -6.86 2.36 -10.98
CA GLU A 111 -7.05 3.65 -11.65
C GLU A 111 -6.06 4.70 -11.13
N MET A 112 -5.67 4.57 -9.86
CA MET A 112 -4.63 5.38 -9.26
C MET A 112 -3.79 4.53 -8.29
N THR A 113 -2.48 4.57 -8.45
CA THR A 113 -1.54 3.97 -7.50
C THR A 113 -0.79 5.06 -6.73
N ILE A 114 -0.96 5.09 -5.42
CA ILE A 114 -0.36 6.06 -4.50
C ILE A 114 0.77 5.39 -3.71
N ALA A 115 1.99 5.90 -3.89
CA ALA A 115 3.14 5.58 -3.07
C ALA A 115 3.01 6.20 -1.66
N ALA A 116 3.27 5.42 -0.62
CA ALA A 116 2.95 5.77 0.77
C ALA A 116 3.86 5.09 1.81
N TRP A 117 5.04 4.61 1.43
CA TRP A 117 5.90 3.76 2.27
C TRP A 117 6.84 4.47 3.25
N GLY A 118 6.98 5.80 3.19
CA GLY A 118 7.82 6.55 4.12
C GLY A 118 9.33 6.27 3.99
N VAL A 119 10.11 6.85 4.92
CA VAL A 119 11.58 6.82 4.89
C VAL A 119 12.17 5.41 5.01
N HIS A 120 11.45 4.50 5.66
CA HIS A 120 11.91 3.11 5.82
C HIS A 120 11.85 2.30 4.53
N GLY A 121 11.23 2.81 3.46
CA GLY A 121 11.32 2.20 2.14
C GLY A 121 12.74 2.20 1.56
N ALA A 122 13.69 2.95 2.14
CA ALA A 122 15.11 2.85 1.79
C ALA A 122 15.71 1.46 2.11
N HIS A 123 15.11 0.71 3.04
CA HIS A 123 15.60 -0.60 3.43
C HIS A 123 15.68 -1.53 2.22
N LEU A 124 16.83 -2.19 2.04
CA LEU A 124 17.14 -3.06 0.90
C LEU A 124 16.95 -2.40 -0.49
N GLY A 125 16.91 -1.06 -0.56
CA GLY A 125 16.62 -0.33 -1.80
C GLY A 125 15.18 -0.54 -2.33
N GLN A 126 14.29 -1.11 -1.52
CA GLN A 126 13.02 -1.65 -1.98
C GLN A 126 12.06 -0.58 -2.49
N GLY A 127 12.00 0.58 -1.82
CA GLY A 127 11.20 1.72 -2.27
C GLY A 127 11.65 2.25 -3.63
N ARG A 128 12.97 2.34 -3.85
CA ARG A 128 13.54 2.75 -5.15
C ARG A 128 13.21 1.71 -6.23
N ARG A 129 13.38 0.42 -5.93
CA ARG A 129 13.03 -0.68 -6.86
C ARG A 129 11.55 -0.61 -7.28
N VAL A 130 10.65 -0.56 -6.31
CA VAL A 130 9.19 -0.55 -6.57
C VAL A 130 8.76 0.71 -7.32
N ALA A 131 9.34 1.87 -6.98
CA ALA A 131 9.06 3.12 -7.68
C ALA A 131 9.44 3.08 -9.17
N GLN A 132 10.41 2.26 -9.56
CA GLN A 132 10.89 2.17 -10.94
C GLN A 132 10.11 1.16 -11.81
N VAL A 133 9.44 0.19 -11.20
CA VAL A 133 8.67 -0.86 -11.92
C VAL A 133 7.19 -0.52 -12.08
N LEU A 134 6.62 0.30 -11.20
CA LEU A 134 5.22 0.75 -11.33
C LEU A 134 5.12 1.89 -12.35
N PRO A 135 4.19 1.84 -13.32
CA PRO A 135 4.17 2.78 -14.44
C PRO A 135 3.77 4.20 -13.99
N GLN A 136 2.56 4.37 -13.49
CA GLN A 136 2.03 5.63 -12.98
C GLN A 136 1.94 5.59 -11.46
N LEU A 137 2.66 6.49 -10.81
CA LEU A 137 2.67 6.63 -9.36
C LEU A 137 2.30 8.04 -8.96
N TRP A 138 1.52 8.13 -7.91
CA TRP A 138 1.16 9.35 -7.22
C TRP A 138 1.72 9.33 -5.81
N HIS A 139 1.82 10.48 -5.16
CA HIS A 139 2.20 10.57 -3.75
C HIS A 139 1.39 11.64 -3.03
N LEU A 140 1.29 11.53 -1.71
CA LEU A 140 0.67 12.54 -0.84
C LEU A 140 1.69 13.60 -0.36
N GLY A 141 2.83 13.69 -1.04
CA GLY A 141 3.97 14.54 -0.71
C GLY A 141 5.21 13.70 -0.46
N LEU A 142 6.38 14.32 -0.63
CA LEU A 142 7.67 13.67 -0.42
C LEU A 142 8.35 14.21 0.85
N THR A 143 9.23 13.41 1.45
CA THR A 143 10.20 13.87 2.46
C THR A 143 11.34 14.61 1.78
N LYS A 144 12.24 15.22 2.58
CA LYS A 144 13.45 15.86 2.07
C LYS A 144 14.32 14.89 1.24
N ASP A 145 14.37 13.62 1.64
CA ASP A 145 15.14 12.57 0.96
C ASP A 145 14.33 11.85 -0.14
N GLY A 146 13.23 12.47 -0.61
CA GLY A 146 12.44 11.95 -1.73
C GLY A 146 11.53 10.75 -1.44
N HIS A 147 11.32 10.38 -0.17
CA HIS A 147 10.41 9.27 0.17
C HIS A 147 8.95 9.73 0.20
N PRO A 148 7.99 8.94 -0.32
CA PRO A 148 6.58 9.26 -0.24
C PRO A 148 6.10 9.23 1.21
N ARG A 149 5.39 10.28 1.63
CA ARG A 149 4.89 10.40 3.00
C ARG A 149 3.82 9.35 3.29
N HIS A 150 3.90 8.80 4.49
CA HIS A 150 2.90 7.87 4.97
C HIS A 150 1.56 8.59 5.20
N PRO A 151 0.40 8.03 4.77
CA PRO A 151 -0.88 8.73 4.76
C PRO A 151 -1.28 9.27 6.13
N LEU A 152 -0.96 8.53 7.20
CA LEU A 152 -1.27 8.88 8.60
C LEU A 152 -0.83 10.30 8.98
N TYR A 153 0.29 10.76 8.42
CA TYR A 153 0.91 12.04 8.78
C TYR A 153 0.65 13.16 7.76
N VAL A 154 -0.24 12.96 6.79
CA VAL A 154 -0.58 13.96 5.77
C VAL A 154 -2.01 14.47 5.99
N PRO A 155 -2.26 15.79 6.02
CA PRO A 155 -3.61 16.37 6.14
C PRO A 155 -4.58 15.90 5.04
N TYR A 156 -5.88 15.80 5.35
CA TYR A 156 -6.89 15.35 4.37
C TYR A 156 -7.04 16.28 3.18
N ALA A 157 -6.81 17.58 3.37
CA ALA A 157 -6.84 18.57 2.28
C ALA A 157 -5.74 18.35 1.21
N THR A 158 -4.70 17.58 1.53
CA THR A 158 -3.66 17.23 0.55
C THR A 158 -4.17 16.14 -0.39
N GLY A 159 -4.34 16.49 -1.66
CA GLY A 159 -4.61 15.54 -2.73
C GLY A 159 -3.34 14.83 -3.23
N PRO A 160 -3.48 13.70 -3.94
CA PRO A 160 -2.35 13.05 -4.61
C PRO A 160 -1.75 13.95 -5.69
N ALA A 161 -0.43 13.96 -5.81
CA ALA A 161 0.29 14.57 -6.92
C ALA A 161 1.05 13.49 -7.72
N LEU A 162 1.08 13.63 -9.04
CA LEU A 162 1.79 12.70 -9.91
C LEU A 162 3.28 12.71 -9.56
N TRP A 163 3.89 11.52 -9.50
CA TRP A 163 5.31 11.30 -9.32
C TRP A 163 5.93 10.83 -10.65
N PRO A 164 6.44 11.76 -11.48
CA PRO A 164 7.00 11.44 -12.78
C PRO A 164 8.17 10.48 -12.63
N ARG A 165 8.29 9.49 -13.52
CA ARG A 165 9.25 8.38 -13.39
C ARG A 165 10.69 8.87 -13.32
N GLU A 166 11.02 9.89 -14.11
CA GLU A 166 12.29 10.58 -14.17
C GLU A 166 12.65 11.31 -12.86
N LYS A 167 11.66 11.68 -12.04
CA LYS A 167 11.86 12.34 -10.73
C LYS A 167 11.83 11.36 -9.55
N ARG A 168 11.70 10.06 -9.80
CA ARG A 168 11.63 9.05 -8.74
C ARG A 168 13.02 8.69 -8.25
N TYR A 169 13.41 9.27 -7.12
CA TYR A 169 14.74 9.11 -6.55
C TYR A 169 15.84 9.52 -7.54
N SER A 170 15.67 10.63 -8.28
CA SER A 170 16.77 11.19 -9.06
C SER A 170 17.85 11.70 -8.11
N ASP A 171 19.11 11.54 -8.50
CA ASP A 171 20.29 11.98 -7.74
C ASP A 171 20.64 13.45 -8.07
N ASP A 172 19.65 14.26 -8.49
CA ASP A 172 19.83 15.68 -8.90
C ASP A 172 20.25 16.60 -7.75
#